data_AF-A0A5E4BBW9-F1
#
_entry.id   AF-A0A5E4BBW9-F1
#
_cell.length_a   1.000
_cell.length_b   1.000
_cell.length_c   1.000
_cell.angle_alpha   90.00
_cell.angle_beta   90.00
_cell.angle_gamma   90.00
#
_symmetry.space_group_name_H-M   'P 1'
#
loop_
_entity.id
_entity.type
_entity.pdbx_description
1 polymer ?
#
loop_
_entity_poly.entity_id
_entity_poly.type
_entity_poly.pdbx_seq_one_letter_code
_entity_poly.pdbx_strand_id
1 'polypeptide(L)'
;MESSDAELDLQRSVQAVLRELSAQAPALQSNQGMWRWSLHKKVERDPGKSPVLVRILLRELEKAESEDLRHIIIPLLHTLMYVLTKATGITEELYQRTYAFCTRLLTLPTPYCTVALDCAIRLKTETAVPGTLYQRMVIAEQNLTNELYPYQERVFLFVDPELVSASVCSALLLEIEAAQVTPEACMRHVVSHALQAALGEACHAGALHRKLQASSRRVLEHYFHAVVAAVEQMASEASPSRAGHLERLEEIYCSLLGPAATRGRCSGGDREQGCTRLESARIWQSQTAPVIVACGLTGMPRDMAGPGLRRWLIRSR
;
A
#
# COMPACT_ATOMS: atom_id res chain seq x y z
N MET A 1 8.73 -4.14 -28.92
CA MET A 1 7.63 -3.26 -29.37
C MET A 1 6.49 -3.19 -28.34
N GLU A 2 6.24 -4.24 -27.56
CA GLU A 2 5.16 -4.31 -26.54
C GLU A 2 5.28 -3.31 -25.37
N SER A 3 6.50 -2.92 -24.98
CA SER A 3 6.72 -1.97 -23.87
C SER A 3 6.13 -0.59 -24.12
N SER A 4 6.04 -0.14 -25.39
CA SER A 4 5.55 1.19 -25.73
C SER A 4 4.02 1.27 -25.70
N ASP A 5 3.31 0.20 -26.09
CA ASP A 5 1.84 0.20 -26.11
C ASP A 5 1.27 0.09 -24.68
N ALA A 6 1.93 -0.69 -23.82
CA ALA A 6 1.60 -0.78 -22.40
C ALA A 6 1.77 0.56 -21.67
N GLU A 7 2.84 1.31 -21.95
CA GLU A 7 3.05 2.64 -21.38
C GLU A 7 1.96 3.63 -21.84
N LEU A 8 1.58 3.59 -23.12
CA LEU A 8 0.49 4.40 -23.67
C LEU A 8 -0.88 4.04 -23.07
N ASP A 9 -1.15 2.77 -22.77
CA ASP A 9 -2.37 2.35 -22.07
C ASP A 9 -2.43 2.90 -20.63
N LEU A 10 -1.32 2.83 -19.89
CA LEU A 10 -1.23 3.43 -18.56
C LEU A 10 -1.41 4.94 -18.61
N GLN A 11 -0.76 5.60 -19.57
CA GLN A 11 -0.89 7.05 -19.75
C GLN A 11 -2.34 7.44 -20.04
N ARG A 12 -3.03 6.72 -20.95
CA ARG A 12 -4.47 6.93 -21.21
C ARG A 12 -5.31 6.75 -19.95
N SER A 13 -4.98 5.76 -19.12
CA SER A 13 -5.69 5.48 -17.86
C SER A 13 -5.51 6.61 -16.85
N VAL A 14 -4.29 7.13 -16.68
CA VAL A 14 -4.02 8.28 -15.80
C VAL A 14 -4.71 9.53 -16.32
N GLN A 15 -4.70 9.78 -17.63
CA GLN A 15 -5.40 10.91 -18.22
C GLN A 15 -6.93 10.83 -18.02
N ALA A 16 -7.52 9.63 -18.00
CA ALA A 16 -8.92 9.47 -17.63
C ALA A 16 -9.20 9.87 -16.17
N VAL A 17 -8.32 9.47 -15.24
CA VAL A 17 -8.41 9.89 -13.83
C VAL A 17 -8.28 11.41 -13.70
N LEU A 18 -7.33 12.03 -14.39
CA LEU A 18 -7.14 13.49 -14.34
C LEU A 18 -8.35 14.26 -14.89
N ARG A 19 -8.95 13.77 -15.99
CA ARG A 19 -10.18 14.34 -16.55
C ARG A 19 -11.34 14.26 -15.56
N GLU A 20 -11.47 13.15 -14.84
CA GLU A 20 -12.47 12.99 -13.79
C GLU A 20 -12.26 14.01 -12.65
N LEU A 21 -11.02 14.19 -12.19
CA LEU A 21 -10.68 15.13 -11.12
C LEU A 21 -10.83 16.60 -11.52
N SER A 22 -10.63 16.91 -12.80
CA SER A 22 -10.72 18.28 -13.34
C SER A 22 -12.16 18.67 -13.72
N ALA A 23 -13.02 17.69 -13.99
CA ALA A 23 -14.36 17.94 -14.48
C ALA A 23 -15.31 18.37 -13.36
N GLN A 24 -15.78 19.62 -13.42
CA GLN A 24 -16.94 20.09 -12.65
C GLN A 24 -18.28 19.69 -13.31
N ALA A 25 -18.27 18.76 -14.28
CA ALA A 25 -19.42 18.45 -15.12
C ALA A 25 -20.30 17.32 -14.54
N PRO A 26 -21.62 17.53 -14.38
CA PRO A 26 -22.54 16.54 -13.80
C PRO A 26 -22.56 15.18 -14.52
N ALA A 27 -22.32 15.16 -15.84
CA ALA A 27 -22.35 13.94 -16.65
C ALA A 27 -21.24 12.93 -16.33
N LEU A 28 -20.15 13.34 -15.66
CA LEU A 28 -19.05 12.47 -15.26
C LEU A 28 -19.16 11.99 -13.80
N GLN A 29 -20.15 12.47 -13.04
CA GLN A 29 -20.36 12.06 -11.64
C GLN A 29 -20.70 10.57 -11.50
N SER A 30 -21.38 9.97 -12.48
CA SER A 30 -21.68 8.53 -12.49
C SER A 30 -20.43 7.65 -12.51
N ASN A 31 -19.29 8.18 -12.97
CA ASN A 31 -18.03 7.44 -13.08
C ASN A 31 -17.04 7.82 -11.97
N GLN A 32 -17.47 8.60 -10.97
CA GLN A 32 -16.59 9.09 -9.93
C GLN A 32 -15.97 7.92 -9.16
N GLY A 33 -14.64 7.89 -9.08
CA GLY A 33 -13.87 6.82 -8.48
C GLY A 33 -13.68 5.58 -9.37
N MET A 34 -14.44 5.42 -10.45
CA MET A 34 -14.36 4.23 -11.32
C MET A 34 -13.05 4.17 -12.09
N TRP A 35 -12.53 5.31 -12.58
CA TRP A 35 -11.26 5.33 -13.31
C TRP A 35 -10.08 5.05 -12.38
N ARG A 36 -10.10 5.63 -11.18
CA ARG A 36 -9.11 5.36 -10.13
C ARG A 36 -9.16 3.89 -9.71
N TRP A 37 -10.35 3.33 -9.49
CA TRP A 37 -10.53 1.91 -9.19
C TRP A 37 -10.01 1.01 -10.31
N SER A 38 -10.30 1.34 -11.56
CA SER A 38 -9.83 0.59 -12.73
C SER A 38 -8.29 0.62 -12.82
N LEU A 39 -7.68 1.77 -12.53
CA LEU A 39 -6.23 1.90 -12.45
C LEU A 39 -5.64 1.04 -11.32
N HIS A 40 -6.27 1.04 -10.13
CA HIS A 40 -5.87 0.18 -9.02
C HIS A 40 -5.91 -1.30 -9.42
N LYS A 41 -6.98 -1.74 -10.10
CA LYS A 41 -7.09 -3.12 -10.61
C LYS A 41 -6.07 -3.46 -11.69
N LYS A 42 -5.62 -2.50 -12.50
CA LYS A 42 -4.51 -2.71 -13.43
C LYS A 42 -3.20 -3.00 -12.70
N VAL A 43 -2.93 -2.29 -11.59
CA VAL A 43 -1.74 -2.50 -10.75
C VAL A 43 -1.75 -3.88 -10.09
N GLU A 44 -2.89 -4.30 -9.55
CA GLU A 44 -3.04 -5.62 -8.92
C GLU A 44 -2.84 -6.77 -9.92
N ARG A 45 -3.27 -6.58 -11.19
CA ARG A 45 -3.15 -7.60 -12.24
C ARG A 45 -1.75 -7.72 -12.82
N ASP A 46 -1.03 -6.61 -12.94
CA ASP A 46 0.29 -6.56 -13.56
C ASP A 46 1.23 -5.63 -12.79
N PRO A 47 1.76 -6.08 -11.65
CA PRO A 47 2.61 -5.27 -10.79
C PRO A 47 3.94 -4.90 -11.46
N GLY A 48 4.39 -5.63 -12.49
CA GLY A 48 5.61 -5.34 -13.23
C GLY A 48 5.58 -4.00 -13.98
N LYS A 49 4.38 -3.47 -14.25
CA LYS A 49 4.18 -2.16 -14.88
C LYS A 49 4.18 -1.00 -13.88
N SER A 50 4.25 -1.28 -12.58
CA SER A 50 4.17 -0.26 -11.53
C SER A 50 5.27 0.81 -11.60
N PRO A 51 6.55 0.51 -11.90
CA PRO A 51 7.57 1.55 -12.04
C PRO A 51 7.24 2.57 -13.14
N VAL A 52 6.66 2.11 -14.25
CA VAL A 52 6.20 2.97 -15.35
C VAL A 52 5.07 3.87 -14.87
N LEU A 53 4.07 3.30 -14.19
CA LEU A 53 2.93 4.04 -13.67
C LEU A 53 3.35 5.09 -12.63
N VAL A 54 4.28 4.75 -11.72
CA VAL A 54 4.85 5.69 -10.74
C VAL A 54 5.49 6.88 -11.45
N ARG A 55 6.28 6.64 -12.50
CA ARG A 55 6.86 7.74 -13.31
C ARG A 55 5.81 8.64 -13.94
N ILE A 56 4.74 8.06 -14.49
CA ILE A 56 3.65 8.82 -15.10
C ILE A 56 2.94 9.67 -14.04
N LEU A 57 2.51 9.06 -12.93
CA LEU A 57 1.81 9.76 -11.84
C LEU A 57 2.65 10.89 -11.25
N LEU A 58 3.95 10.66 -11.06
CA LEU A 58 4.86 11.66 -10.50
C LEU A 58 5.08 12.84 -11.46
N ARG A 59 5.19 12.58 -12.77
CA ARG A 59 5.25 13.65 -13.78
C ARG A 59 3.97 14.49 -13.78
N GLU A 60 2.80 13.87 -13.68
CA GLU A 60 1.53 14.59 -13.63
C GLU A 60 1.35 15.38 -12.31
N LEU A 61 1.88 14.87 -11.19
CA LEU A 61 1.92 15.60 -9.91
C LEU A 61 2.80 16.85 -9.99
N GLU A 62 4.01 16.73 -10.53
CA GLU A 62 4.92 17.87 -10.72
C GLU A 62 4.35 18.89 -11.70
N LYS A 63 3.67 18.42 -12.74
CA LYS A 63 2.94 19.28 -13.66
C LYS A 63 1.82 20.04 -12.94
N ALA A 64 1.00 19.35 -12.16
CA ALA A 64 -0.08 19.97 -11.39
C ALA A 64 0.45 20.99 -10.36
N GLU A 65 1.61 20.74 -9.75
CA GLU A 65 2.31 21.71 -8.90
C GLU A 65 2.74 22.95 -9.71
N SER A 66 3.33 22.77 -10.89
CA SER A 66 3.79 23.88 -11.74
C SER A 66 2.67 24.72 -12.35
N GLU A 67 1.51 24.11 -12.63
CA GLU A 67 0.33 24.74 -13.20
C GLU A 67 -0.67 25.25 -12.13
N ASP A 68 -0.29 25.18 -10.84
CA ASP A 68 -1.11 25.55 -9.67
C ASP A 68 -2.48 24.84 -9.59
N LEU A 69 -2.56 23.60 -10.11
CA LEU A 69 -3.76 22.76 -10.09
C LEU A 69 -3.91 22.00 -8.76
N ARG A 70 -4.00 22.75 -7.66
CA ARG A 70 -3.92 22.18 -6.30
C ARG A 70 -4.96 21.12 -5.98
N HIS A 71 -6.17 21.26 -6.51
CA HIS A 71 -7.29 20.33 -6.29
C HIS A 71 -7.00 18.90 -6.76
N ILE A 72 -6.04 18.70 -7.67
CA ILE A 72 -5.64 17.39 -8.20
C ILE A 72 -4.54 16.74 -7.36
N ILE A 73 -3.71 17.54 -6.67
CA ILE A 73 -2.49 17.07 -6.01
C ILE A 73 -2.79 15.97 -4.99
N ILE A 74 -3.69 16.21 -4.04
CA ILE A 74 -3.98 15.23 -2.98
C ILE A 74 -4.58 13.94 -3.54
N PRO A 75 -5.65 13.97 -4.37
CA PRO A 75 -6.20 12.76 -4.98
C PRO A 75 -5.16 11.94 -5.77
N LEU A 76 -4.30 12.62 -6.53
CA LEU A 76 -3.28 11.97 -7.35
C LEU A 76 -2.12 11.42 -6.49
N LEU A 77 -1.72 12.13 -5.44
CA LEU A 77 -0.73 11.68 -4.47
C LEU A 77 -1.22 10.42 -3.75
N HIS A 78 -2.50 10.35 -3.36
CA HIS A 78 -3.07 9.13 -2.79
C HIS A 78 -3.04 7.95 -3.78
N THR A 79 -3.29 8.22 -5.07
CA THR A 79 -3.17 7.18 -6.11
C THR A 79 -1.72 6.71 -6.22
N LEU A 80 -0.75 7.63 -6.24
CA LEU A 80 0.67 7.30 -6.24
C LEU A 80 1.08 6.47 -5.02
N MET A 81 0.65 6.87 -3.82
CA MET A 81 0.92 6.14 -2.58
C MET A 81 0.32 4.73 -2.59
N TYR A 82 -0.87 4.55 -3.17
CA TYR A 82 -1.44 3.21 -3.37
C TYR A 82 -0.54 2.35 -4.28
N VAL A 83 -0.10 2.89 -5.42
CA VAL A 83 0.80 2.16 -6.34
C VAL A 83 2.11 1.79 -5.64
N LEU A 84 2.73 2.74 -4.94
CA LEU A 84 3.97 2.50 -4.18
C LEU A 84 3.80 1.48 -3.05
N THR A 85 2.61 1.40 -2.46
CA THR A 85 2.29 0.40 -1.43
C THR A 85 2.09 -0.99 -2.04
N LYS A 86 1.43 -1.10 -3.21
CA LYS A 86 1.12 -2.40 -3.85
C LYS A 86 2.28 -2.97 -4.67
N ALA A 87 3.15 -2.12 -5.20
CA ALA A 87 4.20 -2.53 -6.12
C ALA A 87 5.38 -3.21 -5.42
N THR A 88 6.10 -4.03 -6.18
CA THR A 88 7.46 -4.49 -5.89
C THR A 88 8.38 -4.02 -7.02
N GLY A 89 9.69 -3.92 -6.78
CA GLY A 89 10.65 -3.52 -7.82
C GLY A 89 10.63 -2.02 -8.20
N ILE A 90 10.10 -1.16 -7.34
CA ILE A 90 10.23 0.30 -7.50
C ILE A 90 11.68 0.70 -7.20
N THR A 91 12.28 1.50 -8.08
CA THR A 91 13.67 1.95 -7.90
C THR A 91 13.78 2.99 -6.80
N GLU A 92 14.94 3.04 -6.15
CA GLU A 92 15.23 4.03 -5.10
C GLU A 92 15.10 5.48 -5.61
N GLU A 93 15.47 5.72 -6.87
CA GLU A 93 15.30 7.02 -7.53
C GLU A 93 13.84 7.50 -7.51
N LEU A 94 12.88 6.59 -7.74
CA LEU A 94 11.45 6.93 -7.74
C LEU A 94 10.94 7.23 -6.32
N TYR A 95 11.40 6.48 -5.32
CA TYR A 95 11.10 6.79 -3.92
C TYR A 95 11.67 8.15 -3.50
N GLN A 96 12.93 8.42 -3.82
CA GLN A 96 13.59 9.70 -3.51
C GLN A 96 12.91 10.88 -4.19
N ARG A 97 12.54 10.75 -5.47
CA ARG A 97 11.83 11.80 -6.20
C ARG A 97 10.43 12.04 -5.63
N THR A 98 9.72 10.98 -5.24
CA THR A 98 8.41 11.11 -4.59
C THR A 98 8.53 11.76 -3.21
N TYR A 99 9.56 11.41 -2.43
CA TYR A 99 9.86 12.03 -1.15
C TYR A 99 10.21 13.51 -1.29
N ALA A 100 11.01 13.88 -2.29
CA ALA A 100 11.33 15.26 -2.61
C ALA A 100 10.07 16.06 -2.99
N PHE A 101 9.16 15.46 -3.78
CA PHE A 101 7.86 16.06 -4.07
C PHE A 101 7.06 16.32 -2.78
N CYS A 102 6.92 15.32 -1.90
CA CYS A 102 6.23 15.48 -0.62
C CYS A 102 6.86 16.59 0.25
N THR A 103 8.19 16.70 0.24
CA THR A 103 8.92 17.72 1.01
C THR A 103 8.58 19.14 0.54
N ARG A 104 8.42 19.37 -0.77
CA ARG A 104 8.00 20.68 -1.30
C ARG A 104 6.60 21.07 -0.84
N LEU A 105 5.68 20.09 -0.81
CA LEU A 105 4.30 20.31 -0.34
C LEU A 105 4.22 20.67 1.16
N LEU A 106 5.26 20.45 1.95
CA LEU A 106 5.28 20.86 3.38
C LEU A 106 5.18 22.38 3.57
N THR A 107 5.51 23.17 2.54
CA THR A 107 5.40 24.64 2.57
C THR A 107 3.98 25.14 2.28
N LEU A 108 3.08 24.27 1.81
CA LEU A 108 1.70 24.62 1.48
C LEU A 108 0.79 24.57 2.73
N PRO A 109 -0.36 25.27 2.73
CA PRO A 109 -1.29 25.22 3.85
C PRO A 109 -1.93 23.83 4.01
N THR A 110 -2.55 23.59 5.16
CA THR A 110 -3.43 22.43 5.38
C THR A 110 -4.54 22.40 4.31
N PRO A 111 -4.88 21.22 3.74
CA PRO A 111 -4.43 19.88 4.12
C PRO A 111 -3.14 19.37 3.45
N TYR A 112 -2.52 20.15 2.55
CA TYR A 112 -1.40 19.66 1.73
C TYR A 112 -0.18 19.26 2.55
N CYS A 113 0.29 20.12 3.47
CA CYS A 113 1.44 19.81 4.30
C CYS A 113 1.20 18.61 5.23
N THR A 114 -0.03 18.45 5.74
CA THR A 114 -0.41 17.32 6.61
C THR A 114 -0.37 16.00 5.86
N VAL A 115 -1.00 15.93 4.68
CA VAL A 115 -1.00 14.73 3.83
C VAL A 115 0.43 14.43 3.35
N ALA A 116 1.18 15.45 2.95
CA ALA A 116 2.53 15.28 2.46
C ALA A 116 3.50 14.80 3.55
N LEU A 117 3.33 15.27 4.80
CA LEU A 117 4.11 14.78 5.94
C LEU A 117 3.85 13.29 6.21
N ASP A 118 2.59 12.86 6.20
CA ASP A 118 2.23 11.43 6.32
C ASP A 118 2.88 10.60 5.22
N CYS A 119 2.77 11.05 3.96
CA CYS A 119 3.38 10.39 2.81
C CYS A 119 4.91 10.32 2.97
N ALA A 120 5.56 11.40 3.37
CA ALA A 120 7.01 11.46 3.56
C ALA A 120 7.50 10.50 4.65
N ILE A 121 6.78 10.40 5.78
CA ILE A 121 7.07 9.44 6.85
C ILE A 121 6.95 8.01 6.31
N ARG A 122 5.85 7.69 5.63
CA ARG A 122 5.61 6.37 5.04
C ARG A 122 6.66 5.98 4.01
N LEU A 123 7.06 6.90 3.13
CA LEU A 123 8.11 6.68 2.13
C LEU A 123 9.47 6.43 2.79
N LYS A 124 9.80 7.17 3.85
CA LYS A 124 11.04 6.98 4.60
C LYS A 124 11.09 5.60 5.24
N THR A 125 9.99 5.18 5.87
CA THR A 125 9.88 3.82 6.44
C THR A 125 9.97 2.75 5.37
N GLU A 126 9.24 2.89 4.26
CA GLU A 126 9.26 1.91 3.16
C GLU A 126 10.65 1.80 2.50
N THR A 127 11.38 2.91 2.38
CA THR A 127 12.73 2.90 1.81
C THR A 127 13.73 2.19 2.74
N ALA A 128 13.58 2.36 4.06
CA ALA A 128 14.45 1.72 5.04
C ALA A 128 14.09 0.24 5.27
N VAL A 129 12.80 -0.07 5.29
CA VAL A 129 12.24 -1.40 5.56
C VAL A 129 11.21 -1.75 4.47
N PRO A 130 11.64 -2.11 3.25
CA PRO A 130 10.74 -2.46 2.16
C PRO A 130 9.77 -3.58 2.51
N GLY A 131 8.51 -3.43 2.08
CA GLY A 131 7.40 -4.33 2.38
C GLY A 131 6.54 -3.90 3.57
N THR A 132 6.97 -2.91 4.35
CA THR A 132 6.25 -2.45 5.56
C THR A 132 4.86 -1.92 5.25
N LEU A 133 4.73 -1.06 4.23
CA LEU A 133 3.45 -0.44 3.90
C LEU A 133 2.43 -1.48 3.44
N TYR A 134 2.85 -2.42 2.58
CA TYR A 134 1.96 -3.47 2.09
C TYR A 134 1.51 -4.39 3.22
N GLN A 135 2.47 -4.84 4.04
CA GLN A 135 2.19 -5.71 5.18
C GLN A 135 1.14 -5.08 6.11
N ARG A 136 1.39 -3.85 6.57
CA ARG A 136 0.51 -3.16 7.51
C ARG A 136 -0.89 -2.93 6.94
N MET A 137 -0.98 -2.57 5.66
CA MET A 137 -2.25 -2.44 4.95
C MET A 137 -3.02 -3.77 4.91
N VAL A 138 -2.40 -4.87 4.46
CA VAL A 138 -3.10 -6.17 4.39
C VAL A 138 -3.51 -6.67 5.77
N ILE A 139 -2.65 -6.53 6.79
CA ILE A 139 -3.00 -6.93 8.16
C ILE A 139 -4.20 -6.13 8.68
N ALA A 140 -4.19 -4.82 8.49
CA ALA A 140 -5.25 -3.94 8.97
C ALA A 140 -6.58 -4.16 8.23
N GLU A 141 -6.55 -4.27 6.91
CA GLU A 141 -7.75 -4.45 6.07
C GLU A 141 -8.37 -5.85 6.22
N GLN A 142 -7.54 -6.89 6.36
CA GLN A 142 -7.98 -8.29 6.33
C GLN A 142 -8.13 -8.91 7.74
N ASN A 143 -7.99 -8.10 8.79
CA ASN A 143 -8.08 -8.54 10.19
C ASN A 143 -7.20 -9.75 10.51
N LEU A 144 -5.97 -9.79 9.96
CA LEU A 144 -5.03 -10.86 10.26
C LEU A 144 -4.52 -10.71 11.70
N THR A 145 -4.67 -11.76 12.51
CA THR A 145 -4.21 -11.74 13.90
C THR A 145 -2.69 -11.60 13.96
N ASN A 146 -2.21 -10.53 14.59
CA ASN A 146 -0.79 -10.29 14.82
C ASN A 146 -0.60 -9.47 16.11
N GLU A 147 0.29 -9.91 16.98
CA GLU A 147 0.61 -9.23 18.25
C GLU A 147 1.46 -7.97 18.03
N LEU A 148 2.29 -7.96 16.98
CA LEU A 148 3.25 -6.88 16.73
C LEU A 148 2.64 -5.67 16.01
N TYR A 149 1.50 -5.84 15.35
CA TYR A 149 0.76 -4.78 14.68
C TYR A 149 -0.75 -4.97 14.90
N PRO A 150 -1.30 -4.46 16.02
CA PRO A 150 -2.68 -4.72 16.44
C PRO A 150 -3.72 -3.81 15.77
N TYR A 151 -3.32 -2.96 14.81
CA TYR A 151 -4.23 -2.02 14.15
C TYR A 151 -5.14 -2.73 13.15
N GLN A 152 -6.43 -2.39 13.18
CA GLN A 152 -7.45 -2.92 12.28
C GLN A 152 -8.24 -1.78 11.65
N GLU A 153 -8.49 -1.90 10.35
CA GLU A 153 -9.37 -1.00 9.62
C GLU A 153 -10.77 -1.60 9.51
N ARG A 154 -11.79 -0.80 9.81
CA ARG A 154 -13.19 -1.20 9.72
C ARG A 154 -13.99 -0.14 8.99
N VAL A 155 -14.69 -0.54 7.95
CA VAL A 155 -15.59 0.32 7.19
C VAL A 155 -17.02 0.05 7.66
N PHE A 156 -17.69 1.10 8.12
CA PHE A 156 -19.11 1.06 8.47
C PHE A 156 -19.89 1.86 7.44
N LEU A 157 -20.80 1.20 6.74
CA LEU A 157 -21.73 1.85 5.83
C LEU A 157 -23.05 2.12 6.55
N PHE A 158 -23.34 3.39 6.78
CA PHE A 158 -24.64 3.82 7.31
C PHE A 158 -25.57 4.10 6.14
N VAL A 159 -26.53 3.21 5.94
CA VAL A 159 -27.51 3.30 4.84
C VAL A 159 -28.86 3.67 5.43
N ASP A 160 -29.47 4.71 4.87
CA ASP A 160 -30.86 5.03 5.15
C ASP A 160 -31.76 3.99 4.47
N PRO A 161 -32.55 3.19 5.22
CA PRO A 161 -33.42 2.18 4.65
C PRO A 161 -34.53 2.77 3.76
N GLU A 162 -34.83 4.06 3.87
CA GLU A 162 -35.80 4.74 2.99
C GLU A 162 -35.17 5.10 1.63
N LEU A 163 -33.85 5.24 1.54
CA LEU A 163 -33.13 5.62 0.32
C LEU A 163 -32.55 4.45 -0.47
N VAL A 164 -32.33 3.29 0.17
CA VAL A 164 -31.73 2.12 -0.47
C VAL A 164 -32.62 0.90 -0.27
N SER A 165 -33.03 0.28 -1.38
CA SER A 165 -33.89 -0.90 -1.33
C SER A 165 -33.18 -2.11 -0.71
N ALA A 166 -33.95 -3.00 -0.10
CA ALA A 166 -33.45 -4.26 0.44
C ALA A 166 -32.73 -5.14 -0.60
N SER A 167 -33.10 -5.01 -1.88
CA SER A 167 -32.43 -5.71 -2.99
C SER A 167 -31.01 -5.20 -3.22
N VAL A 168 -30.78 -3.88 -3.16
CA VAL A 168 -29.44 -3.29 -3.30
C VAL A 168 -28.56 -3.66 -2.12
N CYS A 169 -29.11 -3.61 -0.89
CA CYS A 169 -28.38 -4.07 0.30
C CYS A 169 -27.98 -5.56 0.19
N SER A 170 -28.90 -6.42 -0.27
CA SER A 170 -28.61 -7.85 -0.47
C SER A 170 -27.54 -8.09 -1.53
N ALA A 171 -27.63 -7.39 -2.67
CA ALA A 171 -26.62 -7.48 -3.73
C ALA A 171 -25.24 -7.02 -3.23
N LEU A 172 -25.18 -5.93 -2.47
CA LEU A 172 -23.95 -5.44 -1.88
C LEU A 172 -23.34 -6.44 -0.89
N LEU A 173 -24.16 -7.07 -0.05
CA LEU A 173 -23.68 -8.12 0.87
C LEU A 173 -23.09 -9.31 0.13
N LEU A 174 -23.74 -9.78 -0.94
CA LEU A 174 -23.22 -10.87 -1.76
C LEU A 174 -21.89 -10.51 -2.43
N GLU A 175 -21.75 -9.28 -2.94
CA GLU A 175 -20.48 -8.81 -3.52
C GLU A 175 -19.37 -8.71 -2.47
N ILE A 176 -19.68 -8.25 -1.25
CA ILE A 176 -18.72 -8.20 -0.14
C ILE A 176 -18.28 -9.61 0.26
N GLU A 177 -19.22 -10.55 0.37
CA GLU A 177 -18.94 -11.95 0.68
C GLU A 177 -18.10 -12.61 -0.42
N ALA A 178 -18.43 -12.37 -1.70
CA ALA A 178 -17.67 -12.88 -2.84
C ALA A 178 -16.26 -12.28 -2.95
N ALA A 179 -16.07 -11.04 -2.49
CA ALA A 179 -14.78 -10.37 -2.46
C ALA A 179 -13.89 -10.79 -1.28
N GLN A 180 -14.39 -11.60 -0.34
CA GLN A 180 -13.57 -12.06 0.79
C GLN A 180 -12.42 -12.94 0.32
N VAL A 181 -11.22 -12.57 0.75
CA VAL A 181 -10.01 -13.33 0.51
C VAL A 181 -9.72 -14.19 1.74
N THR A 182 -9.30 -15.44 1.54
CA THR A 182 -8.99 -16.32 2.67
C THR A 182 -7.76 -15.80 3.44
N PRO A 183 -7.70 -15.98 4.77
CA PRO A 183 -6.52 -15.59 5.55
C PRO A 183 -5.23 -16.18 5.00
N GLU A 184 -5.25 -17.42 4.51
CA GLU A 184 -4.09 -18.08 3.91
C GLU A 184 -3.67 -17.41 2.60
N ALA A 185 -4.59 -16.93 1.77
CA ALA A 185 -4.23 -16.17 0.57
C ALA A 185 -3.57 -14.84 0.95
N CYS A 186 -4.11 -14.11 1.93
CA CYS A 186 -3.52 -12.88 2.44
C CYS A 186 -2.11 -13.10 3.01
N MET A 187 -1.90 -14.16 3.81
CA MET A 187 -0.58 -14.53 4.33
C MET A 187 0.44 -14.79 3.21
N ARG A 188 0.04 -15.52 2.16
CA ARG A 188 0.91 -15.76 0.99
C ARG A 188 1.28 -14.44 0.31
N HIS A 189 0.33 -13.54 0.15
CA HIS A 189 0.58 -12.23 -0.45
C HIS A 189 1.54 -11.39 0.39
N VAL A 190 1.37 -11.33 1.72
CA VAL A 190 2.28 -10.60 2.62
C VAL A 190 3.70 -11.16 2.55
N VAL A 191 3.86 -12.49 2.69
CA VAL A 191 5.18 -13.13 2.61
C VAL A 191 5.82 -12.91 1.24
N SER A 192 5.06 -13.10 0.16
CA SER A 192 5.57 -12.90 -1.19
C SER A 192 5.98 -11.46 -1.45
N HIS A 193 5.17 -10.49 -1.03
CA HIS A 193 5.43 -9.07 -1.26
C HIS A 193 6.64 -8.60 -0.46
N ALA A 194 6.70 -8.88 0.84
CA ALA A 194 7.82 -8.44 1.68
C ALA A 194 9.18 -8.98 1.20
N LEU A 195 9.24 -10.27 0.83
CA LEU A 195 10.46 -10.88 0.31
C LEU A 195 10.86 -10.28 -1.05
N GLN A 196 9.90 -10.04 -1.94
CA GLN A 196 10.17 -9.40 -3.23
C GLN A 196 10.58 -7.92 -3.09
N ALA A 197 9.96 -7.19 -2.16
CA ALA A 197 10.25 -5.78 -1.93
C ALA A 197 11.67 -5.57 -1.37
N ALA A 198 12.11 -6.44 -0.46
CA ALA A 198 13.44 -6.33 0.13
C ALA A 198 14.54 -6.90 -0.78
N LEU A 199 14.37 -8.11 -1.31
CA LEU A 199 15.40 -8.82 -2.07
C LEU A 199 15.46 -8.39 -3.54
N GLY A 200 14.42 -7.74 -4.07
CA GLY A 200 14.33 -7.32 -5.47
C GLY A 200 14.60 -8.48 -6.43
N GLU A 201 15.52 -8.27 -7.36
CA GLU A 201 15.93 -9.26 -8.38
C GLU A 201 16.56 -10.54 -7.80
N ALA A 202 16.99 -10.52 -6.52
CA ALA A 202 17.44 -11.74 -5.85
C ALA A 202 16.29 -12.69 -5.48
N CYS A 203 15.05 -12.19 -5.41
CA CYS A 203 13.88 -13.01 -5.14
C CYS A 203 13.27 -13.59 -6.43
N HIS A 204 13.38 -14.90 -6.58
CA HIS A 204 12.75 -15.64 -7.67
C HIS A 204 11.23 -15.81 -7.45
N ALA A 205 10.45 -14.81 -7.88
CA ALA A 205 9.01 -14.70 -7.62
C ALA A 205 8.20 -15.98 -7.98
N GLY A 206 8.49 -16.60 -9.12
CA GLY A 206 7.79 -17.81 -9.57
C GLY A 206 8.11 -19.05 -8.74
N ALA A 207 9.33 -19.16 -8.18
CA ALA A 207 9.68 -20.26 -7.27
C ALA A 207 9.06 -20.04 -5.89
N LEU A 208 9.10 -18.81 -5.40
CA LEU A 208 8.48 -18.39 -4.15
C LEU A 208 6.98 -18.66 -4.16
N HIS A 209 6.28 -18.22 -5.21
CA HIS A 209 4.84 -18.45 -5.36
C HIS A 209 4.50 -19.94 -5.32
N ARG A 210 5.19 -20.77 -6.12
CA ARG A 210 4.97 -22.23 -6.14
C ARG A 210 5.21 -22.86 -4.76
N LYS A 211 6.27 -22.45 -4.06
CA LYS A 211 6.57 -22.98 -2.72
C LYS A 211 5.50 -22.61 -1.71
N LEU A 212 5.05 -21.35 -1.70
CA LEU A 212 3.98 -20.87 -0.82
C LEU A 212 2.63 -21.52 -1.12
N GLN A 213 2.33 -21.81 -2.40
CA GLN A 213 1.13 -22.55 -2.79
C GLN A 213 1.15 -24.01 -2.32
N ALA A 214 2.31 -24.67 -2.43
CA ALA A 214 2.47 -26.06 -2.00
C ALA A 214 2.65 -26.23 -0.47
N SER A 215 2.79 -25.12 0.28
CA SER A 215 3.02 -25.16 1.72
C SER A 215 1.73 -25.48 2.47
N SER A 216 1.85 -26.29 3.52
CA SER A 216 0.73 -26.50 4.46
C SER A 216 0.45 -25.21 5.23
N ARG A 217 -0.77 -25.09 5.77
CA ARG A 217 -1.19 -23.93 6.56
C ARG A 217 -0.21 -23.59 7.69
N ARG A 218 0.22 -24.58 8.47
CA ARG A 218 1.16 -24.39 9.60
C ARG A 218 2.50 -23.80 9.16
N VAL A 219 3.01 -24.24 8.01
CA VAL A 219 4.28 -23.75 7.46
C VAL A 219 4.11 -22.31 6.97
N LEU A 220 3.00 -22.02 6.29
CA LEU A 220 2.68 -20.66 5.85
C LEU A 220 2.52 -19.68 7.03
N GLU A 221 1.78 -20.07 8.07
CA GLU A 221 1.60 -19.27 9.29
C GLU A 221 2.96 -18.98 9.96
N HIS A 222 3.84 -19.98 10.04
CA HIS A 222 5.20 -19.79 10.58
C HIS A 222 5.98 -18.73 9.80
N TYR A 223 6.02 -18.82 8.47
CA TYR A 223 6.73 -17.85 7.64
C TYR A 223 6.08 -16.47 7.64
N PHE A 224 4.74 -16.41 7.68
CA PHE A 224 4.02 -15.16 7.85
C PHE A 224 4.44 -14.45 9.13
N HIS A 225 4.40 -15.13 10.28
CA HIS A 225 4.82 -14.53 11.54
C HIS A 225 6.32 -14.17 11.57
N ALA A 226 7.18 -14.98 10.95
CA ALA A 226 8.61 -14.68 10.86
C ALA A 226 8.89 -13.41 10.04
N VAL A 227 8.23 -13.25 8.89
CA VAL A 227 8.33 -12.04 8.05
C VAL A 227 7.79 -10.83 8.80
N VAL A 228 6.59 -10.95 9.38
CA VAL A 228 5.96 -9.86 10.12
C VAL A 228 6.82 -9.41 11.30
N ALA A 229 7.40 -10.36 12.03
CA ALA A 229 8.32 -10.04 13.12
C ALA A 229 9.57 -9.31 12.64
N ALA A 230 10.20 -9.79 11.55
CA ALA A 230 11.38 -9.13 10.98
C ALA A 230 11.09 -7.69 10.54
N VAL A 231 9.98 -7.48 9.82
CA VAL A 231 9.56 -6.17 9.31
C VAL A 231 9.20 -5.23 10.47
N GLU A 232 8.35 -5.64 11.42
CA GLU A 232 7.90 -4.73 12.49
C GLU A 232 9.01 -4.42 13.50
N GLN A 233 9.92 -5.37 13.77
CA GLN A 233 11.07 -5.11 14.63
C GLN A 233 11.97 -4.03 14.02
N MET A 234 12.35 -4.18 12.73
CA MET A 234 13.15 -3.18 12.02
C MET A 234 12.43 -1.83 11.91
N ALA A 235 11.13 -1.84 11.56
CA ALA A 235 10.36 -0.61 11.40
C ALA A 235 10.16 0.16 12.71
N SER A 236 10.34 -0.49 13.87
CA SER A 236 10.24 0.13 15.20
C SER A 236 11.56 0.71 15.71
N GLU A 237 12.68 0.45 15.05
CA GLU A 237 13.98 1.00 15.45
C GLU A 237 14.07 2.50 15.20
N ALA A 238 14.82 3.21 16.04
CA ALA A 238 15.05 4.65 15.86
C ALA A 238 15.85 4.97 14.58
N SER A 239 16.64 4.01 14.11
CA SER A 239 17.47 4.11 12.91
C SER A 239 17.45 2.76 12.17
N PRO A 240 16.36 2.45 11.44
CA PRO A 240 16.21 1.17 10.75
C PRO A 240 17.35 0.93 9.76
N SER A 241 18.00 -0.22 9.86
CA SER A 241 19.07 -0.62 8.95
C SER A 241 18.51 -1.41 7.78
N ARG A 242 18.57 -0.81 6.58
CA ARG A 242 18.17 -1.50 5.34
C ARG A 242 18.97 -2.79 5.09
N ALA A 243 20.26 -2.79 5.44
CA ALA A 243 21.12 -3.95 5.30
C ALA A 243 20.72 -5.08 6.28
N GLY A 244 20.43 -4.74 7.54
CA GLY A 244 19.98 -5.73 8.53
C GLY A 244 18.60 -6.32 8.19
N HIS A 245 17.68 -5.48 7.70
CA HIS A 245 16.39 -5.94 7.18
C HIS A 245 16.54 -6.92 6.00
N LEU A 246 17.44 -6.60 5.06
CA LEU A 246 17.73 -7.43 3.90
C LEU A 246 18.27 -8.80 4.31
N GLU A 247 19.30 -8.83 5.17
CA GLU A 247 19.90 -10.05 5.70
C GLU A 247 18.85 -10.94 6.36
N ARG A 248 18.00 -10.34 7.22
CA ARG A 248 16.96 -11.10 7.92
C ARG A 248 15.92 -11.70 6.98
N LEU A 249 15.50 -10.98 5.95
CA LEU A 249 14.55 -11.51 4.96
C LEU A 249 15.20 -12.53 4.02
N GLU A 250 16.51 -12.43 3.75
CA GLU A 250 17.26 -13.42 2.98
C GLU A 250 17.36 -14.76 3.73
N GLU A 251 17.58 -14.75 5.05
CA GLU A 251 17.54 -15.96 5.89
C GLU A 251 16.18 -16.66 5.81
N ILE A 252 15.09 -15.88 5.90
CA ILE A 252 13.72 -16.39 5.79
C ILE A 252 13.47 -16.96 4.39
N TYR A 253 13.94 -16.28 3.34
CA TYR A 253 13.82 -16.74 1.97
C TYR A 253 14.57 -18.06 1.72
N CYS A 254 15.81 -18.16 2.20
CA CYS A 254 16.65 -19.34 2.04
C CYS A 254 16.09 -20.56 2.79
N SER A 255 15.59 -20.35 4.01
CA SER A 255 14.92 -21.43 4.77
C SER A 255 13.62 -21.89 4.11
N LEU A 256 12.86 -20.96 3.51
CA LEU A 256 11.64 -21.27 2.76
C LEU A 256 11.90 -22.09 1.50
N LEU A 257 12.87 -21.70 0.67
CA LEU A 257 13.14 -22.40 -0.60
C LEU A 257 14.04 -23.63 -0.45
N GLY A 258 14.83 -23.70 0.63
CA GLY A 258 15.78 -24.77 0.90
C GLY A 258 17.04 -24.74 0.00
N PRO A 259 18.05 -25.58 0.31
CA PRO A 259 19.38 -25.54 -0.33
C PRO A 259 19.40 -25.88 -1.83
N ALA A 260 18.33 -26.46 -2.36
CA ALA A 260 18.27 -26.90 -3.75
C ALA A 260 18.03 -25.74 -4.74
N ALA A 261 17.49 -24.61 -4.29
CA ALA A 261 17.16 -23.46 -5.15
C ALA A 261 18.28 -22.42 -5.27
N THR A 262 19.23 -22.40 -4.34
CA THR A 262 20.31 -21.38 -4.25
C THR A 262 21.60 -21.77 -4.99
N ARG A 263 21.68 -22.98 -5.56
CA ARG A 263 22.87 -23.50 -6.28
C ARG A 263 23.22 -22.79 -7.60
N GLY A 264 22.43 -21.80 -8.03
CA GLY A 264 22.71 -21.01 -9.24
C GLY A 264 23.62 -19.79 -9.04
N ARG A 265 24.09 -19.48 -7.83
CA ARG A 265 24.70 -18.16 -7.50
C ARG A 265 26.16 -18.11 -7.06
N CYS A 266 26.87 -19.23 -6.96
CA CYS A 266 28.28 -19.18 -6.52
C CYS A 266 29.26 -19.13 -7.69
N SER A 267 29.35 -18.00 -8.39
CA SER A 267 30.58 -17.63 -9.11
C SER A 267 30.58 -16.17 -9.60
N GLY A 268 31.44 -15.36 -8.99
CA GLY A 268 31.85 -14.01 -9.42
C GLY A 268 31.21 -12.92 -8.57
N GLY A 269 31.92 -12.07 -7.84
CA GLY A 269 33.34 -11.75 -7.77
C GLY A 269 33.42 -10.31 -7.22
N ASP A 270 34.31 -10.09 -6.25
CA ASP A 270 34.45 -8.85 -5.48
C ASP A 270 34.57 -7.57 -6.31
N ARG A 271 34.00 -6.48 -5.78
CA ARG A 271 34.56 -5.13 -5.92
C ARG A 271 33.99 -4.18 -4.86
N GLU A 272 34.85 -3.88 -3.90
CA GLU A 272 34.77 -2.73 -3.00
C GLU A 272 34.60 -1.43 -3.80
N GLN A 273 33.71 -0.54 -3.34
CA GLN A 273 33.83 0.89 -3.60
C GLN A 273 32.99 1.73 -2.60
N GLY A 274 33.72 2.42 -1.73
CA GLY A 274 33.46 3.82 -1.36
C GLY A 274 32.19 4.17 -0.60
N CYS A 275 32.17 3.92 0.71
CA CYS A 275 31.22 4.56 1.63
C CYS A 275 31.60 6.04 1.82
N THR A 276 30.86 6.95 1.17
CA THR A 276 30.88 8.37 1.52
C THR A 276 29.76 8.66 2.50
N ARG A 277 30.18 8.88 3.74
CA ARG A 277 29.43 9.37 4.90
C ARG A 277 28.75 10.69 4.56
N LEU A 278 27.41 10.71 4.51
CA LEU A 278 26.63 11.94 4.62
C LEU A 278 26.17 12.11 6.07
N GLU A 279 26.60 13.22 6.64
CA GLU A 279 26.43 13.60 8.02
C GLU A 279 24.97 13.86 8.39
N SER A 280 24.69 13.57 9.65
CA SER A 280 23.39 13.55 10.28
C SER A 280 22.76 14.95 10.37
N ALA A 281 21.47 15.05 10.01
CA ALA A 281 20.56 16.01 10.61
C ALA A 281 19.62 15.26 11.57
N ARG A 282 19.83 15.49 12.88
CA ARG A 282 18.94 15.06 13.97
C ARG A 282 17.72 15.99 14.03
N ILE A 283 16.74 15.57 14.85
CA ILE A 283 15.43 16.18 15.14
C ILE A 283 14.41 15.71 14.08
N TRP A 284 13.45 14.84 14.36
CA TRP A 284 12.33 15.00 15.30
C TRP A 284 11.86 13.67 15.91
N GLN A 285 11.63 13.68 17.22
CA GLN A 285 10.72 12.77 17.90
C GLN A 285 9.29 13.29 17.69
N SER A 286 8.39 12.45 17.18
CA SER A 286 6.96 12.59 17.50
C SER A 286 6.28 11.25 17.34
N GLN A 287 5.83 10.70 18.47
CA GLN A 287 4.79 9.69 18.51
C GLN A 287 3.54 10.28 17.85
N THR A 288 3.04 9.65 16.80
CA THR A 288 1.74 10.01 16.20
C THR A 288 0.81 8.81 16.25
N ALA A 289 -0.20 8.94 17.10
CA ALA A 289 -1.42 8.16 17.10
C ALA A 289 -2.18 8.35 15.77
N PRO A 290 -3.02 7.40 15.35
CA PRO A 290 -3.75 7.49 14.09
C PRO A 290 -4.74 8.67 14.11
N VAL A 291 -4.63 9.53 13.10
CA VAL A 291 -5.61 10.56 12.77
C VAL A 291 -6.83 9.87 12.17
N ILE A 292 -7.91 9.80 12.94
CA ILE A 292 -9.24 9.44 12.42
C ILE A 292 -9.71 10.62 11.58
N VAL A 293 -9.71 10.47 10.25
CA VAL A 293 -10.40 11.40 9.36
C VAL A 293 -11.90 11.11 9.48
N ALA A 294 -12.55 11.85 10.37
CA ALA A 294 -14.01 11.92 10.41
C ALA A 294 -14.47 12.80 9.24
N CYS A 295 -14.95 12.18 8.16
CA CYS A 295 -15.80 12.89 7.20
C CYS A 295 -17.11 13.27 7.89
N GLY A 296 -17.45 14.56 7.80
CA GLY A 296 -18.39 15.23 8.68
C GLY A 296 -19.83 14.68 8.64
N LEU A 297 -20.40 14.60 9.84
CA LEU A 297 -21.84 14.69 10.07
C LEU A 297 -22.06 15.74 11.16
N THR A 298 -22.05 17.01 10.78
CA THR A 298 -22.65 18.06 11.60
C THR A 298 -24.16 18.03 11.39
N GLY A 299 -24.87 17.51 12.39
CA GLY A 299 -26.28 17.82 12.64
C GLY A 299 -27.26 16.71 12.28
N MET A 300 -27.65 15.89 13.27
CA MET A 300 -29.04 15.41 13.45
C MET A 300 -29.29 15.00 14.91
N PRO A 301 -30.54 15.13 15.41
CA PRO A 301 -30.87 15.19 16.83
C PRO A 301 -30.86 13.84 17.56
N ARG A 302 -30.56 13.91 18.86
CA ARG A 302 -30.80 12.84 19.82
C ARG A 302 -32.31 12.66 19.94
N ASP A 303 -32.86 11.59 19.35
CA ASP A 303 -34.00 10.81 19.86
C ASP A 303 -34.58 9.94 18.75
N MET A 304 -33.93 8.80 18.47
CA MET A 304 -34.56 7.60 17.89
C MET A 304 -33.70 6.37 18.20
N ALA A 305 -33.58 6.04 19.48
CA ALA A 305 -33.02 4.76 19.91
C ALA A 305 -34.14 3.72 19.97
N GLY A 306 -34.44 3.08 18.84
CA GLY A 306 -35.34 1.92 18.78
C GLY A 306 -34.68 0.64 19.33
N PRO A 307 -35.44 -0.32 19.91
CA PRO A 307 -34.91 -1.51 20.58
C PRO A 307 -34.12 -2.52 19.70
N GLY A 308 -34.02 -2.28 18.39
CA GLY A 308 -33.37 -3.19 17.43
C GLY A 308 -31.84 -3.20 17.47
N LEU A 309 -31.19 -2.12 17.93
CA LEU A 309 -29.72 -1.98 17.92
C LEU A 309 -28.99 -2.87 18.96
N ARG A 310 -29.69 -3.34 20.00
CA ARG A 310 -29.05 -4.11 21.09
C ARG A 310 -28.78 -5.57 20.74
N ARG A 311 -29.31 -6.09 19.63
CA ARG A 311 -29.21 -7.53 19.30
C ARG A 311 -28.04 -7.88 18.37
N TRP A 312 -27.43 -6.89 17.70
CA TRP A 312 -26.27 -7.11 16.81
C TRP A 312 -24.92 -6.98 17.53
N LEU A 313 -24.86 -6.30 18.68
CA LEU A 313 -23.63 -6.11 19.46
C LEU A 313 -23.14 -7.36 20.21
N ILE A 314 -23.88 -8.47 20.20
CA ILE A 314 -23.57 -9.66 21.02
C ILE A 314 -22.85 -10.77 20.23
N ARG A 315 -22.72 -10.67 18.89
CA ARG A 315 -22.13 -11.75 18.07
C ARG A 315 -20.70 -11.53 17.59
N SER A 316 -20.01 -10.51 18.11
CA SER A 316 -18.60 -10.22 17.81
C SER A 316 -17.78 -10.10 19.09
N ARG A 317 -17.67 -11.22 19.81
CA ARG A 317 -16.56 -11.50 20.73
C ARG A 317 -15.81 -12.70 20.22
#